data_AF-A0A845E5T7-F1
#
_entry.id   AF-A0A845E5T7-F1
#
_cell.length_a   1.000
_cell.length_b   1.000
_cell.length_c   1.000
_cell.angle_alpha   90.00
_cell.angle_beta   90.00
_cell.angle_gamma   90.00
#
_symmetry.space_group_name_H-M   'P 1'
#
loop_
_entity.id
_entity.type
_entity.pdbx_description
1 polymer ?
#
loop_
_entity_poly.entity_id
_entity_poly.type
_entity_poly.pdbx_seq_one_letter_code
_entity_poly.pdbx_strand_id
1 'polypeptide(L)'
;MLYIWKIEEIIQQTISDHQLDISWAADNQLKAPMSFNVSNNTLTFNYLEVNGFMSKAQLGIAKEEYVQLMVCHELGYYLTFKKHKHDLRTLMYGEDEEIAELKAVIETNAWDYGRTLVPEPLKQAYDQLREQNKQLLRGL
;
A
#
# COMPACT_ATOMS: atom_id res chain seq x y z
N MET A 1 6.25 -9.99 16.67
CA MET A 1 5.35 -8.84 16.47
C MET A 1 6.26 -7.64 16.31
N LEU A 2 6.05 -6.82 15.29
CA LEU A 2 6.77 -5.56 15.15
C LEU A 2 6.10 -4.55 16.06
N TYR A 3 6.85 -3.70 16.76
CA TYR A 3 6.28 -2.65 17.60
C TYR A 3 5.69 -1.51 16.77
N ILE A 4 4.68 -0.82 17.30
CA ILE A 4 3.98 0.26 16.59
C ILE A 4 4.95 1.38 16.16
N TRP A 5 5.82 1.83 17.06
CA TRP A 5 6.81 2.89 16.78
C TRP A 5 7.76 2.52 15.63
N LYS A 6 8.03 1.23 15.41
CA LYS A 6 8.88 0.78 14.30
C LYS A 6 8.15 0.89 12.96
N ILE A 7 6.84 0.64 12.93
CA ILE A 7 6.00 0.87 11.74
C ILE A 7 5.98 2.37 11.41
N GLU A 8 5.78 3.21 12.43
CA GLU A 8 5.78 4.68 12.30
C GLU A 8 7.12 5.18 11.73
N GLU A 9 8.24 4.70 12.25
CA GLU A 9 9.58 5.01 11.72
C GLU A 9 9.74 4.61 10.25
N ILE A 10 9.29 3.41 9.87
CA ILE A 10 9.40 2.93 8.48
C ILE A 10 8.57 3.79 7.54
N ILE A 11 7.33 4.14 7.92
CA ILE A 11 6.46 5.04 7.15
C ILE A 11 7.14 6.40 6.98
N GLN A 12 7.57 7.01 8.08
CA GLN A 12 8.20 8.33 8.08
C GLN A 12 9.49 8.35 7.24
N GLN A 13 10.34 7.33 7.39
CA GLN A 13 11.60 7.22 6.66
C GLN A 13 11.35 7.08 5.16
N THR A 14 10.44 6.17 4.76
CA THR A 14 10.12 5.93 3.34
C THR A 14 9.55 7.20 2.68
N ILE A 15 8.65 7.92 3.37
CA ILE A 15 8.11 9.21 2.87
C ILE A 15 9.23 10.24 2.71
N SER A 16 10.13 10.34 3.69
CA SER A 16 11.21 11.33 3.71
C SER A 16 12.27 11.06 2.64
N ASP A 17 12.69 9.80 2.48
CA ASP A 17 13.69 9.38 1.49
C ASP A 17 13.26 9.69 0.07
N HIS A 18 11.96 9.59 -0.20
CA HIS A 18 11.37 9.88 -1.50
C HIS A 18 10.79 11.30 -1.63
N GLN A 19 10.95 12.14 -0.61
CA GLN A 19 10.50 13.54 -0.58
C GLN A 19 9.01 13.67 -0.95
N LEU A 20 8.19 12.76 -0.41
CA LEU A 20 6.75 12.75 -0.71
C LEU A 20 6.01 13.70 0.24
N ASP A 21 5.14 14.52 -0.34
CA ASP A 21 4.25 15.40 0.41
C ASP A 21 2.95 14.63 0.69
N ILE A 22 2.93 13.91 1.81
CA ILE A 22 1.85 13.01 2.26
C ILE A 22 1.87 12.94 3.79
N SER A 23 0.70 12.92 4.43
CA SER A 23 0.57 12.71 5.88
C SER A 23 0.38 11.23 6.23
N TRP A 24 0.61 10.84 7.48
CA TRP A 24 0.28 9.48 7.93
C TRP A 24 -0.30 9.48 9.35
N ALA A 25 -1.11 8.46 9.64
CA ALA A 25 -1.73 8.29 10.96
C ALA A 25 -1.99 6.81 11.28
N ALA A 26 -1.97 6.46 12.57
CA ALA A 26 -2.50 5.19 13.03
C ALA A 26 -4.03 5.24 13.12
N ASP A 27 -4.71 4.19 12.70
CA ASP A 27 -6.17 4.02 12.83
C ASP A 27 -6.50 2.58 13.23
N ASN A 28 -6.94 2.39 14.47
CA ASN A 28 -7.31 1.08 15.00
C ASN A 28 -8.68 0.58 14.50
N GLN A 29 -9.46 1.43 13.83
CA GLN A 29 -10.75 1.06 13.22
C GLN A 29 -10.61 0.63 11.77
N LEU A 30 -9.46 0.88 11.14
CA LEU A 30 -9.17 0.46 9.78
C LEU A 30 -9.16 -1.08 9.71
N LYS A 31 -9.98 -1.65 8.85
CA LYS A 31 -10.10 -3.12 8.66
C LYS A 31 -8.99 -3.72 7.79
N ALA A 32 -8.27 -2.88 7.08
CA ALA A 32 -7.11 -3.23 6.29
C ALA A 32 -5.82 -2.97 7.10
N PRO A 33 -4.70 -3.63 6.77
CA PRO A 33 -3.43 -3.32 7.42
C PRO A 33 -3.00 -1.87 7.17
N MET A 34 -3.14 -1.40 5.94
CA MET A 34 -2.86 -0.02 5.56
C MET A 34 -3.87 0.44 4.50
N SER A 35 -3.99 1.75 4.34
CA SER A 35 -4.79 2.36 3.28
C SER A 35 -4.32 3.77 2.99
N PHE A 36 -4.13 4.09 1.72
CA PHE A 36 -3.96 5.46 1.27
C PHE A 36 -5.31 6.10 0.90
N ASN A 37 -5.61 7.26 1.52
CA ASN A 37 -6.75 8.08 1.19
C ASN A 37 -6.33 9.27 0.33
N VAL A 38 -6.78 9.25 -0.93
CA VAL A 38 -6.47 10.28 -1.93
C VAL A 38 -7.07 11.65 -1.60
N SER A 39 -8.25 11.70 -0.97
CA SER A 39 -8.98 12.94 -0.72
C SER A 39 -8.32 13.82 0.34
N ASN A 40 -7.71 13.20 1.35
CA ASN A 40 -6.98 13.90 2.42
C ASN A 40 -5.46 13.64 2.37
N ASN A 41 -4.97 12.98 1.32
CA ASN A 41 -3.56 12.69 1.10
C ASN A 41 -2.87 12.07 2.33
N THR A 42 -3.51 11.06 2.92
CA THR A 42 -3.06 10.43 4.17
C THR A 42 -2.94 8.92 4.02
N LEU A 43 -1.79 8.36 4.41
CA LEU A 43 -1.59 6.93 4.62
C LEU A 43 -2.02 6.57 6.05
N THR A 44 -3.01 5.70 6.20
CA THR A 44 -3.41 5.17 7.51
C THR A 44 -2.96 3.72 7.67
N PHE A 45 -2.67 3.31 8.91
CA PHE A 45 -2.34 1.91 9.21
C PHE A 45 -3.02 1.43 10.49
N ASN A 46 -3.35 0.14 10.54
CA ASN A 46 -3.80 -0.52 11.75
C ASN A 46 -2.71 -1.47 12.25
N TYR A 47 -2.19 -1.19 13.45
CA TYR A 47 -1.11 -1.97 14.07
C TYR A 47 -1.39 -3.48 14.15
N LEU A 48 -2.62 -3.86 14.54
CA LEU A 48 -2.99 -5.26 14.70
C LEU A 48 -3.15 -5.93 13.34
N GLU A 49 -3.77 -5.26 12.38
CA GLU A 49 -3.95 -5.80 11.03
C GLU A 49 -2.62 -5.92 10.28
N VAL A 50 -1.68 -4.98 10.44
CA VAL A 50 -0.31 -5.09 9.86
C VAL A 50 0.39 -6.35 10.38
N ASN A 51 0.41 -6.54 11.71
CA ASN A 51 1.02 -7.73 12.30
C ASN A 51 0.26 -9.02 11.95
N GLY A 52 -1.06 -8.95 11.84
CA GLY A 52 -1.93 -10.06 11.42
C GLY A 52 -1.65 -10.47 9.98
N PHE A 53 -1.54 -9.50 9.06
CA PHE A 53 -1.25 -9.73 7.66
C PHE A 53 0.12 -10.39 7.46
N MET A 54 1.16 -9.86 8.10
CA MET A 54 2.51 -10.46 8.08
C MET A 54 2.56 -11.90 8.61
N SER A 55 1.64 -12.29 9.49
CA SER A 55 1.60 -13.67 10.00
C SER A 55 0.99 -14.67 9.02
N LYS A 56 0.14 -14.20 8.09
CA LYS A 56 -0.53 -15.03 7.07
C LYS A 56 0.33 -15.27 5.84
N ALA A 57 1.21 -14.34 5.52
CA ALA A 57 2.00 -14.35 4.29
C ALA A 57 3.49 -14.20 4.61
N GLN A 58 4.28 -15.26 4.42
CA GLN A 58 5.72 -15.26 4.71
C GLN A 58 6.52 -15.05 3.42
N LEU A 59 7.42 -14.06 3.42
CA LEU A 59 8.31 -13.72 2.31
C LEU A 59 9.78 -14.08 2.57
N GLY A 60 10.10 -14.62 3.75
CA GLY A 60 11.49 -14.96 4.13
C GLY A 60 12.40 -13.75 4.38
N ILE A 61 11.84 -12.54 4.49
CA ILE A 61 12.53 -11.27 4.80
C ILE A 61 12.29 -10.82 6.24
N ALA A 62 13.02 -9.80 6.69
CA ALA A 62 12.79 -9.19 8.00
C ALA A 62 11.39 -8.53 8.06
N LYS A 63 10.84 -8.38 9.27
CA LYS A 63 9.49 -7.80 9.45
C LYS A 63 9.45 -6.33 9.08
N GLU A 64 10.53 -5.63 9.37
CA GLU A 64 10.76 -4.24 9.00
C GLU A 64 10.73 -4.07 7.48
N GLU A 65 11.46 -4.94 6.76
CA GLU A 65 11.48 -4.94 5.28
C GLU A 65 10.10 -5.27 4.73
N TYR A 66 9.39 -6.22 5.34
CA TYR A 66 8.00 -6.54 4.96
C TYR A 66 7.09 -5.30 5.06
N VAL A 67 7.13 -4.61 6.21
CA VAL A 67 6.34 -3.38 6.40
C VAL A 67 6.76 -2.32 5.40
N GLN A 68 8.06 -2.17 5.10
CA GLN A 68 8.54 -1.25 4.07
C GLN A 68 7.92 -1.56 2.70
N LEU A 69 7.80 -2.83 2.33
CA LEU A 69 7.15 -3.24 1.08
C LEU A 69 5.66 -2.89 1.07
N MET A 70 4.94 -3.09 2.18
CA MET A 70 3.53 -2.67 2.31
C MET A 70 3.38 -1.16 2.13
N VAL A 71 4.25 -0.38 2.78
CA VAL A 71 4.28 1.09 2.65
C VAL A 71 4.55 1.50 1.19
N CYS A 72 5.47 0.84 0.50
CA CYS A 72 5.76 1.14 -0.91
C CYS A 72 4.54 0.92 -1.82
N HIS A 73 3.72 -0.12 -1.58
CA HIS A 73 2.47 -0.34 -2.32
C HIS A 73 1.43 0.77 -2.06
N GLU A 74 1.24 1.18 -0.80
CA GLU A 74 0.33 2.29 -0.46
C GLU A 74 0.79 3.62 -1.07
N LEU A 75 2.09 3.91 -1.04
CA LEU A 75 2.67 5.07 -1.72
C LEU A 75 2.58 4.95 -3.25
N GLY A 76 2.47 3.73 -3.76
CA GLY A 76 2.10 3.46 -5.14
C GLY A 76 0.76 4.08 -5.53
N TYR A 77 -0.27 3.97 -4.68
CA TYR A 77 -1.56 4.65 -4.90
C TYR A 77 -1.41 6.17 -4.95
N TYR A 78 -0.63 6.75 -4.04
CA TYR A 78 -0.31 8.17 -4.07
C TYR A 78 0.30 8.59 -5.43
N LEU A 79 1.28 7.83 -5.93
CA LEU A 79 1.92 8.09 -7.21
C LEU A 79 0.96 7.91 -8.40
N THR A 80 0.06 6.93 -8.34
CA THR A 80 -0.99 6.70 -9.34
C THR A 80 -1.88 7.93 -9.48
N PHE A 81 -2.46 8.41 -8.39
CA PHE A 81 -3.36 9.57 -8.43
C PHE A 81 -2.65 10.90 -8.75
N LYS A 82 -1.37 11.02 -8.41
CA LYS A 82 -0.55 12.17 -8.82
C LYS A 82 -0.39 12.25 -10.35
N LYS A 83 -0.28 11.10 -11.02
CA LYS A 83 -0.14 10.99 -12.49
C LYS A 83 -1.48 10.98 -13.23
N HIS A 84 -2.52 10.39 -12.63
CA HIS A 84 -3.81 10.10 -13.28
C HIS A 84 -4.99 10.77 -12.56
N LYS A 85 -4.99 12.10 -12.48
CA LYS A 85 -6.00 12.87 -11.73
C LYS A 85 -7.46 12.69 -12.21
N HIS A 86 -7.67 12.22 -13.44
CA HIS A 86 -9.00 12.06 -14.03
C HIS A 86 -9.77 10.85 -13.47
N ASP A 87 -9.08 9.91 -12.84
CA ASP A 87 -9.63 8.66 -12.31
C ASP A 87 -10.68 8.88 -11.21
N LEU A 88 -10.58 9.97 -10.46
CA LEU A 88 -11.51 10.27 -9.36
C LEU A 88 -12.95 10.47 -9.83
N ARG A 89 -13.17 10.99 -11.03
CA ARG A 89 -14.53 11.24 -11.55
C ARG A 89 -15.25 9.92 -11.84
N THR A 90 -14.57 8.98 -12.50
CA THR A 90 -15.14 7.67 -12.81
C THR A 90 -15.37 6.85 -11.55
N LEU A 91 -14.49 6.93 -10.55
CA LEU A 91 -14.72 6.28 -9.25
C LEU A 91 -15.98 6.78 -8.52
N MET A 92 -16.37 8.04 -8.73
CA MET A 92 -17.54 8.65 -8.06
C MET A 92 -18.85 8.46 -8.82
N TYR A 93 -18.80 8.43 -10.16
CA TYR A 93 -20.00 8.54 -11.00
C TYR A 93 -20.12 7.47 -12.08
N GLY A 94 -19.13 6.58 -12.24
CA GLY A 94 -19.16 5.51 -13.23
C GLY A 94 -20.11 4.38 -12.85
N GLU A 95 -20.39 3.51 -13.82
CA GLU A 95 -21.15 2.29 -13.56
C GLU A 95 -20.28 1.22 -12.86
N ASP A 96 -20.90 0.19 -12.29
CA ASP A 96 -20.19 -0.83 -11.49
C ASP A 96 -19.04 -1.50 -12.26
N GLU A 97 -19.24 -1.78 -13.56
CA GLU A 97 -18.21 -2.37 -14.43
C GLU A 97 -17.06 -1.39 -14.67
N GLU A 98 -17.36 -0.13 -15.01
CA GLU A 98 -16.35 0.92 -15.20
C GLU A 98 -15.53 1.16 -13.93
N ILE A 99 -16.19 1.17 -12.77
CA ILE A 99 -15.53 1.30 -11.46
C ILE A 99 -14.63 0.09 -11.18
N ALA A 100 -15.08 -1.12 -11.48
CA ALA A 100 -14.31 -2.34 -11.27
C ALA A 100 -13.06 -2.39 -12.17
N GLU A 101 -13.22 -2.07 -13.46
CA GLU A 101 -12.11 -1.97 -14.41
C GLU A 101 -11.10 -0.91 -13.97
N LEU A 102 -11.58 0.28 -13.60
CA LEU A 102 -10.71 1.35 -13.14
C LEU A 102 -9.97 0.98 -11.86
N LYS A 103 -10.63 0.34 -10.89
CA LYS A 103 -9.98 -0.15 -9.67
C LYS A 103 -8.86 -1.15 -9.99
N ALA A 104 -9.06 -2.04 -10.95
CA ALA A 104 -8.03 -3.00 -11.38
C ALA A 104 -6.82 -2.30 -12.02
N VAL A 105 -7.06 -1.24 -12.81
CA VAL A 105 -6.00 -0.39 -13.39
C VAL A 105 -5.25 0.37 -12.30
N ILE A 106 -5.98 1.00 -11.37
CA ILE A 106 -5.36 1.75 -10.25
C ILE A 106 -4.51 0.81 -9.40
N GLU A 107 -5.01 -0.37 -9.05
CA GLU A 107 -4.25 -1.35 -8.26
C GLU A 107 -2.99 -1.82 -9.01
N THR A 108 -3.10 -2.07 -10.31
CA THR A 108 -1.93 -2.42 -11.15
C THR A 108 -0.89 -1.30 -11.14
N ASN A 109 -1.32 -0.05 -11.34
CA ASN A 109 -0.46 1.12 -11.29
C ASN A 109 0.16 1.33 -9.90
N ALA A 110 -0.59 1.06 -8.82
CA ALA A 110 -0.10 1.18 -7.45
C ALA A 110 1.06 0.19 -7.21
N TRP A 111 0.93 -1.07 -7.65
CA TRP A 111 2.06 -2.01 -7.61
C TRP A 111 3.23 -1.55 -8.47
N ASP A 112 2.99 -1.12 -9.70
CA ASP A 112 4.06 -0.77 -10.62
C ASP A 112 4.82 0.49 -10.19
N TYR A 113 4.12 1.52 -9.72
CA TYR A 113 4.74 2.73 -9.18
C TYR A 113 5.30 2.52 -7.78
N GLY A 114 4.66 1.74 -6.93
CA GLY A 114 5.18 1.37 -5.62
C GLY A 114 6.52 0.64 -5.72
N ARG A 115 6.67 -0.25 -6.72
CA ARG A 115 7.93 -0.94 -7.02
C ARG A 115 9.10 0.01 -7.29
N THR A 116 8.84 1.22 -7.78
CA THR A 116 9.89 2.23 -8.04
C THR A 116 10.49 2.81 -6.76
N LEU A 117 9.78 2.69 -5.63
CA LEU A 117 10.23 3.10 -4.30
C LEU A 117 10.99 2.00 -3.56
N VAL A 118 10.89 0.76 -4.03
CA VAL A 118 11.50 -0.40 -3.37
C VAL A 118 13.00 -0.48 -3.63
N PRO A 119 13.85 -0.63 -2.58
CA PRO A 119 15.28 -0.89 -2.75
C PRO A 119 15.55 -2.13 -3.60
N GLU A 120 16.59 -2.09 -4.45
CA GLU A 120 16.90 -3.18 -5.40
C GLU A 120 16.90 -4.60 -4.78
N PRO A 121 17.50 -4.83 -3.59
CA PRO A 121 17.54 -6.16 -2.98
C PRO A 121 16.15 -6.72 -2.60
N LEU A 122 15.15 -5.86 -2.42
CA LEU A 122 13.82 -6.24 -1.95
C LEU A 122 12.77 -6.33 -3.07
N LYS A 123 13.12 -5.95 -4.31
CA LYS A 123 12.17 -5.96 -5.44
C LYS A 123 11.58 -7.33 -5.71
N GLN A 124 12.36 -8.40 -5.59
CA GLN A 124 11.86 -9.76 -5.76
C GLN A 124 10.81 -10.12 -4.68
N ALA A 125 11.05 -9.74 -3.43
CA ALA A 125 10.10 -9.97 -2.35
C ALA A 125 8.82 -9.13 -2.53
N TYR A 126 8.95 -7.92 -3.08
CA TYR A 126 7.80 -7.09 -3.45
C TYR A 126 6.94 -7.72 -4.55
N ASP A 127 7.58 -8.26 -5.59
CA ASP A 127 6.88 -8.97 -6.67
C ASP A 127 6.17 -10.22 -6.13
N GLN A 128 6.77 -10.93 -5.17
CA GLN A 128 6.12 -12.05 -4.47
C GLN A 128 4.94 -11.61 -3.59
N LEU A 129 5.06 -10.48 -2.89
CA LEU A 129 4.00 -9.91 -2.06
C LEU A 129 2.76 -9.58 -2.91
N ARG A 130 2.97 -8.99 -4.10
CA ARG A 130 1.90 -8.73 -5.09
C ARG A 130 1.13 -9.98 -5.44
N GLU A 131 1.84 -11.08 -5.74
CA GLU A 131 1.19 -12.34 -6.11
C GLU A 131 0.44 -12.99 -4.94
N GLN A 132 0.99 -12.92 -3.73
CA GLN A 132 0.30 -13.37 -2.51
C GLN A 132 -0.98 -12.54 -2.24
N ASN A 133 -0.93 -11.22 -2.43
CA ASN A 133 -2.08 -10.34 -2.26
C ASN A 133 -3.22 -10.71 -3.24
N LYS A 134 -2.90 -10.93 -4.53
CA LYS A 134 -3.88 -11.40 -5.52
C LYS A 134 -4.56 -12.71 -5.12
N GLN A 135 -3.82 -13.64 -4.51
CA GLN A 135 -4.38 -14.90 -4.04
C GLN A 135 -5.29 -14.73 -2.83
N LEU A 136 -4.90 -13.88 -1.87
CA LEU A 136 -5.73 -13.55 -0.70
C LEU A 136 -7.05 -12.89 -1.11
N LEU A 137 -7.04 -12.02 -2.12
CA LEU A 137 -8.26 -11.40 -2.66
C LEU A 137 -9.16 -12.39 -3.41
N ARG A 138 -8.62 -13.48 -3.96
CA ARG A 138 -9.39 -14.55 -4.63
C ARG A 138 -9.99 -15.58 -3.68
N GLY A 139 -9.54 -15.61 -2.42
CA GLY A 139 -10.04 -16.51 -1.37
C GLY A 139 -11.17 -15.92 -0.50
N LEU A 140 -11.60 -14.69 -0.81
CA LEU A 140 -12.74 -13.98 -0.23
C LEU A 140 -13.93 -14.02 -1.19
#